data_AF-A0A920G7H3-F1
#
_entry.id   AF-A0A920G7H3-F1
#
_cell.length_a   1.000
_cell.length_b   1.000
_cell.length_c   1.000
_cell.angle_alpha   90.00
_cell.angle_beta   90.00
_cell.angle_gamma   90.00
#
_symmetry.space_group_name_H-M   'P 1'
#
loop_
_entity.id
_entity.type
_entity.pdbx_description
1 polymer ?
#
loop_
_entity_poly.entity_id
_entity_poly.type
_entity_poly.pdbx_seq_one_letter_code
_entity_poly.pdbx_strand_id
1 'polypeptide(L)'
;MKRILLILLILTSFNLKSQSQKLSLSECIDLAIENNENLKNSILEEKISKALSNEYLSIGFPQINFDGGIKYNHEVPKSLLDISRFMPGVPEGTEQEVQFGQAYDGRVDLFVNQMIFNGSYFVGLSALKNL
;
A
#
# COMPACT_ATOMS: atom_id res chain seq x y z
N MET A 1 -0.43 -15.48 56.74
CA MET A 1 -0.92 -14.87 55.49
C MET A 1 -1.40 -15.90 54.45
N LYS A 2 -0.63 -16.96 54.13
CA LYS A 2 -1.06 -18.00 53.18
C LYS A 2 -2.41 -18.68 53.49
N ARG A 3 -2.72 -18.93 54.77
CA ARG A 3 -4.00 -19.54 55.19
C ARG A 3 -5.23 -18.64 55.01
N ILE A 4 -5.06 -17.32 55.10
CA ILE A 4 -6.13 -16.33 54.91
C ILE A 4 -6.47 -16.21 53.41
N LEU A 5 -5.45 -16.24 52.54
CA LEU A 5 -5.64 -16.26 51.08
C LEU A 5 -6.43 -17.50 50.62
N LEU A 6 -6.16 -18.66 51.25
CA LEU A 6 -6.84 -19.93 50.95
C LEU A 6 -8.32 -19.90 51.35
N ILE A 7 -8.64 -19.31 52.50
CA ILE A 7 -10.02 -19.13 52.96
C ILE A 7 -10.78 -18.16 52.06
N LEU A 8 -10.14 -17.06 51.63
CA LEU A 8 -10.73 -16.09 50.71
C LEU A 8 -11.05 -16.72 49.33
N LEU A 9 -10.18 -17.59 48.81
CA LEU A 9 -10.39 -18.32 47.56
C LEU A 9 -11.57 -19.31 47.64
N ILE A 10 -11.77 -19.95 48.80
CA ILE A 10 -12.88 -20.87 49.04
C ILE A 10 -14.22 -20.10 49.14
N LEU A 11 -14.23 -18.93 49.79
CA LEU A 11 -15.43 -18.10 49.93
C LEU A 11 -15.92 -17.52 48.58
N THR A 12 -15.03 -17.24 47.63
CA THR A 12 -15.42 -16.76 46.29
C THR A 12 -15.91 -17.89 45.36
N SER A 13 -15.59 -19.15 45.67
CA SER A 13 -15.94 -20.30 44.83
C SER A 13 -17.43 -20.67 44.88
N PHE A 14 -18.15 -20.28 45.93
CA PHE A 14 -19.59 -20.58 46.08
C PHE A 14 -20.51 -19.72 45.20
N ASN A 15 -19.99 -18.70 44.50
CA ASN A 15 -20.77 -17.86 43.59
C ASN A 15 -20.69 -18.31 42.11
N LEU A 16 -20.14 -19.49 41.83
CA LEU A 16 -20.09 -20.05 40.48
C LEU A 16 -21.48 -20.53 40.04
N LYS A 17 -22.26 -19.63 39.43
CA LYS A 17 -23.47 -20.01 38.69
C LYS A 17 -23.03 -20.54 37.32
N SER A 18 -23.05 -21.87 37.14
CA SER A 18 -23.04 -22.47 35.81
C SER A 18 -24.37 -22.13 35.13
N GLN A 19 -24.38 -21.09 34.30
CA GLN A 19 -25.56 -20.74 33.51
C GLN A 19 -25.66 -21.71 32.34
N SER A 20 -26.45 -22.77 32.52
CA SER A 20 -27.07 -23.43 31.38
C SER A 20 -28.03 -22.42 30.75
N GLN A 21 -27.60 -21.78 29.66
CA GLN A 21 -28.50 -20.95 28.87
C GLN A 21 -29.61 -21.85 28.31
N LYS A 22 -30.82 -21.70 28.84
CA LYS A 22 -32.02 -22.33 28.27
C LYS A 22 -32.41 -21.52 27.05
N LEU A 23 -31.79 -21.86 25.92
CA LEU A 23 -32.13 -21.27 24.63
C LEU A 23 -33.35 -21.98 24.07
N SER A 24 -34.31 -21.21 23.58
CA SER A 24 -35.35 -21.68 22.68
C SER A 24 -34.72 -22.11 21.34
N LEU A 25 -35.44 -22.92 20.56
CA LEU A 25 -34.96 -23.37 19.25
C LEU A 25 -34.61 -22.18 18.33
N SER A 26 -35.39 -21.10 18.39
CA SER A 26 -35.13 -19.87 17.62
C SER A 26 -33.80 -19.24 18.04
N GLU A 27 -33.58 -19.06 19.34
CA GLU A 27 -32.33 -18.46 19.85
C GLU A 27 -31.11 -19.30 19.49
N CYS A 28 -31.23 -20.63 19.48
CA CYS A 28 -30.17 -21.53 19.00
C CYS A 28 -29.86 -21.32 17.51
N ILE A 29 -30.90 -21.14 16.67
CA ILE A 29 -30.73 -20.91 15.24
C ILE A 29 -30.07 -19.54 14.99
N ASP A 30 -30.52 -18.50 15.68
CA ASP A 30 -29.97 -17.15 15.53
C ASP A 30 -28.50 -17.11 15.96
N LEU A 31 -28.17 -17.70 17.12
CA LEU A 31 -26.78 -17.83 17.58
C LEU A 31 -25.92 -18.64 16.61
N ALA A 32 -26.47 -19.71 16.03
CA ALA A 32 -25.77 -20.54 15.06
C ALA A 32 -25.49 -19.76 13.78
N ILE A 33 -26.45 -18.99 13.24
CA ILE A 33 -26.27 -18.15 12.05
C ILE A 33 -25.26 -17.03 12.32
N GLU A 34 -25.40 -16.34 13.46
CA GLU A 34 -24.52 -15.23 13.83
C GLU A 34 -23.06 -15.67 14.01
N ASN A 35 -22.85 -16.88 14.52
CA ASN A 35 -21.51 -17.43 14.77
C ASN A 35 -21.04 -18.42 13.70
N ASN A 36 -21.81 -18.63 12.63
CA ASN A 36 -21.45 -19.53 11.57
C ASN A 36 -20.24 -18.99 10.79
N GLU A 37 -19.11 -19.69 10.87
CA GLU A 37 -17.90 -19.29 10.14
C GLU A 37 -18.08 -19.35 8.63
N ASN A 38 -18.79 -20.35 8.09
CA ASN A 38 -19.03 -20.47 6.65
C ASN A 38 -19.87 -19.30 6.13
N LEU A 39 -20.90 -18.87 6.87
CA LEU A 39 -21.71 -17.71 6.51
C LEU A 39 -20.86 -16.43 6.53
N LYS A 40 -20.05 -16.22 7.57
CA LYS A 40 -19.15 -15.08 7.66
C LYS A 40 -18.16 -15.06 6.50
N ASN A 41 -17.56 -16.21 6.19
CA ASN A 41 -16.63 -16.34 5.07
C ASN A 41 -17.31 -16.04 3.74
N SER A 42 -18.51 -16.56 3.49
CA SER A 42 -19.28 -16.28 2.28
C SER A 42 -19.60 -14.78 2.12
N ILE A 43 -19.98 -14.10 3.20
CA ILE A 43 -20.19 -12.64 3.19
C ILE A 43 -18.89 -11.88 2.91
N LEU A 44 -17.75 -12.34 3.45
CA LEU A 44 -16.45 -11.74 3.18
C LEU A 44 -16.03 -11.95 1.72
N GLU A 45 -16.24 -13.14 1.16
CA GLU A 45 -15.97 -13.45 -0.24
C GLU A 45 -16.79 -12.55 -1.18
N GLU A 46 -18.06 -12.32 -0.87
CA GLU A 46 -18.91 -11.38 -1.62
C GLU A 46 -18.32 -9.95 -1.59
N LYS A 47 -17.90 -9.48 -0.40
CA LYS A 47 -17.27 -8.16 -0.24
C LYS A 47 -15.96 -8.05 -1.01
N ILE A 48 -15.14 -9.10 -0.98
CA ILE A 48 -13.88 -9.18 -1.72
C ILE A 48 -14.17 -9.13 -3.23
N SER A 49 -15.14 -9.89 -3.73
CA SER A 49 -15.53 -9.87 -5.15
C SER A 49 -15.98 -8.48 -5.61
N LYS A 50 -16.79 -7.79 -4.80
CA LYS A 50 -17.19 -6.40 -5.05
C LYS A 50 -16.00 -5.44 -5.04
N ALA A 51 -15.07 -5.60 -4.11
CA ALA A 51 -13.87 -4.78 -4.03
C ALA A 51 -12.96 -4.99 -5.26
N LEU A 52 -12.76 -6.24 -5.69
CA LEU A 52 -12.02 -6.57 -6.91
C LEU A 52 -12.67 -5.95 -8.15
N SER A 53 -13.99 -5.99 -8.26
CA SER A 53 -14.71 -5.35 -9.36
C SER A 53 -14.44 -3.83 -9.42
N ASN A 54 -14.41 -3.17 -8.26
CA ASN A 54 -14.07 -1.75 -8.17
C ASN A 54 -12.59 -1.48 -8.46
N GLU A 55 -11.68 -2.38 -8.06
CA GLU A 55 -10.26 -2.31 -8.41
C GLU A 55 -10.08 -2.36 -9.92
N TYR A 56 -10.69 -3.32 -10.60
CA TYR A 56 -10.66 -3.40 -12.07
C TYR A 56 -11.31 -2.18 -12.72
N LEU A 57 -12.46 -1.72 -12.23
CA LEU A 57 -13.08 -0.48 -12.72
C LEU A 57 -12.09 0.70 -12.65
N SER A 58 -11.33 0.82 -11.56
CA SER A 58 -10.40 1.94 -11.34
C SER A 58 -9.30 2.05 -12.40
N ILE A 59 -8.88 0.93 -13.00
CA ILE A 59 -7.85 0.90 -14.06
C ILE A 59 -8.30 1.71 -15.29
N GLY A 60 -9.60 1.80 -15.54
CA GLY A 60 -10.16 2.58 -16.64
C GLY A 60 -10.20 4.09 -16.39
N PHE A 61 -10.03 4.54 -15.14
CA PHE A 61 -10.03 5.96 -14.79
C PHE A 61 -8.64 6.60 -14.94
N PRO A 62 -8.58 7.93 -15.15
CA PRO A 62 -7.31 8.66 -15.11
C PRO A 62 -6.59 8.46 -13.78
N GLN A 63 -5.34 8.00 -13.85
CA GLN A 63 -4.43 7.85 -12.72
C GLN A 63 -3.53 9.07 -12.68
N ILE A 64 -3.46 9.74 -11.53
CA ILE A 64 -2.60 10.89 -11.32
C ILE A 64 -1.43 10.46 -10.43
N ASN A 65 -0.21 10.63 -10.92
CA ASN A 65 1.00 10.32 -10.19
C ASN A 65 1.84 11.58 -10.01
N PHE A 66 2.42 11.71 -8.83
CA PHE A 66 3.33 12.79 -8.49
C PHE A 66 4.66 12.17 -8.11
N ASP A 67 5.74 12.75 -8.61
CA ASP A 67 7.09 12.33 -8.29
C ASP A 67 7.98 13.55 -8.09
N GLY A 68 8.87 13.47 -7.11
CA GLY A 68 9.72 14.60 -6.77
C GLY A 68 10.99 14.12 -6.09
N GLY A 69 12.10 14.75 -6.41
CA GLY A 69 13.40 14.35 -5.88
C GLY A 69 14.39 15.50 -5.89
N ILE A 70 15.28 15.48 -4.90
CA ILE A 70 16.46 16.33 -4.86
C ILE A 70 17.67 15.42 -4.84
N LYS A 71 18.61 15.67 -5.74
CA LYS A 71 19.88 14.97 -5.86
C LYS A 71 21.00 15.94 -5.51
N TYR A 72 21.88 15.50 -4.61
CA TYR A 72 23.13 16.18 -4.32
C TYR A 72 24.30 15.37 -4.87
N ASN A 73 25.07 15.98 -5.76
CA ASN A 73 26.31 15.45 -6.30
C ASN A 73 27.46 15.97 -5.43
N HIS A 74 28.01 15.12 -4.56
CA HIS A 74 29.16 15.50 -3.71
C HIS A 74 30.36 15.95 -4.54
N GLU A 75 30.59 15.29 -5.67
CA GLU A 75 31.52 15.72 -6.71
C GLU A 75 30.76 15.82 -8.02
N VAL A 76 30.76 17.01 -8.62
CA VAL A 76 30.14 17.23 -9.92
C VAL A 76 31.10 16.73 -11.01
N PRO A 77 30.61 16.01 -12.03
CA PRO A 77 31.45 15.54 -13.12
C PRO A 77 32.27 16.67 -13.77
N LYS A 78 33.57 16.40 -13.94
CA LYS A 78 34.50 17.29 -14.63
C LYS A 78 34.80 16.74 -16.01
N SER A 79 34.95 17.63 -16.98
CA SER A 79 35.39 17.32 -18.33
C SER A 79 36.76 17.93 -18.56
N LEU A 80 37.61 17.21 -19.31
CA LEU A 80 38.90 17.72 -19.74
C LEU A 80 38.69 18.56 -21.00
N LEU A 81 39.16 19.80 -20.96
CA LEU A 81 39.14 20.71 -22.11
C LEU A 81 40.55 21.13 -22.47
N ASP A 82 40.85 21.05 -23.76
CA ASP A 82 42.08 21.58 -24.35
C ASP A 82 41.99 23.11 -24.44
N ILE A 83 42.64 23.80 -23.50
CA ILE A 83 42.57 25.26 -23.38
C ILE A 83 43.38 25.99 -24.46
N SER A 84 44.28 25.29 -25.15
CA SER A 84 45.05 25.87 -26.28
C SER A 84 44.15 26.35 -27.43
N ARG A 85 42.95 25.77 -27.54
CA ARG A 85 41.93 26.14 -28.53
C ARG A 85 41.20 27.43 -28.20
N PHE A 86 41.30 27.92 -26.97
CA PHE A 86 40.56 29.08 -26.47
C PHE A 86 41.46 30.23 -26.01
N MET A 87 42.74 29.96 -25.76
CA MET A 87 43.72 30.96 -25.29
C MET A 87 44.97 30.98 -26.18
N PRO A 88 45.20 32.04 -26.97
CA PRO A 88 46.40 32.17 -27.78
C PRO A 88 47.64 32.32 -26.88
N GLY A 89 48.66 31.47 -27.08
CA GLY A 89 49.91 31.47 -26.32
C GLY A 89 50.12 30.26 -25.40
N VAL A 90 49.15 29.34 -25.32
CA VAL A 90 49.26 28.08 -24.56
C VAL A 90 49.65 26.93 -25.50
N PRO A 91 50.57 26.01 -25.12
CA PRO A 91 50.95 24.86 -25.94
C PRO A 91 49.76 23.96 -26.29
N GLU A 92 49.72 23.44 -27.52
CA GLU A 92 48.69 22.50 -27.97
C GLU A 92 48.63 21.24 -27.09
N GLY A 93 47.42 20.79 -26.77
CA GLY A 93 47.20 19.62 -25.91
C GLY A 93 47.31 19.91 -24.42
N THR A 94 47.33 21.18 -24.01
CA THR A 94 47.22 21.54 -22.57
C THR A 94 45.77 21.35 -22.12
N GLU A 95 45.51 20.28 -21.38
CA GLU A 95 44.18 19.96 -20.84
C GLU A 95 43.97 20.58 -19.45
N GLN A 96 42.78 21.15 -19.24
CA GLN A 96 42.33 21.66 -17.95
C GLN A 96 41.02 20.97 -17.56
N GLU A 97 40.93 20.53 -16.31
CA GLU A 97 39.66 20.06 -15.74
C GLU A 97 38.69 21.24 -15.56
N VAL A 98 37.51 21.11 -16.16
CA VAL A 98 36.42 22.08 -16.02
C VAL A 98 35.16 21.35 -15.59
N GLN A 99 34.52 21.86 -14.55
CA GLN A 99 33.28 21.32 -14.03
C GLN A 99 32.08 21.92 -14.77
N PHE A 100 31.27 21.07 -15.40
CA PHE A 100 30.03 21.47 -16.06
C PHE A 100 28.84 20.84 -15.34
N GLY A 101 28.13 21.63 -14.54
CA GLY A 101 26.93 21.18 -13.85
C GLY A 101 26.77 21.76 -12.45
N GLN A 102 25.60 21.51 -11.87
CA GLN A 102 25.25 21.96 -10.52
C GLN A 102 25.38 20.81 -9.51
N ALA A 103 25.80 21.15 -8.28
CA ALA A 103 25.91 20.19 -7.18
C ALA A 103 24.52 19.73 -6.68
N TYR A 104 23.50 20.57 -6.83
CA TYR A 104 22.12 20.25 -6.49
C TYR A 104 21.28 20.22 -7.75
N ASP A 105 20.44 19.20 -7.84
CA ASP A 105 19.51 18.98 -8.94
C ASP A 105 18.16 18.63 -8.33
N GLY A 106 17.13 19.41 -8.63
CA GLY A 106 15.78 19.23 -8.10
C GLY A 106 14.81 18.97 -9.24
N ARG A 107 13.96 17.95 -9.09
CA ARG A 107 12.94 17.57 -10.07
C ARG A 107 11.60 17.40 -9.37
N VAL A 108 10.54 17.86 -10.03
CA VAL A 108 9.14 17.66 -9.64
C VAL A 108 8.34 17.38 -10.90
N ASP A 109 7.62 16.27 -10.92
CA ASP A 109 6.82 15.83 -12.05
C ASP A 109 5.41 15.45 -11.61
N LEU A 110 4.46 15.75 -12.49
CA LEU A 110 3.06 15.36 -12.38
C LEU A 110 2.69 14.61 -13.66
N PHE A 111 2.27 13.35 -13.50
CA PHE A 111 1.87 12.48 -14.60
C PHE A 111 0.37 12.19 -14.50
N VAL A 112 -0.33 12.22 -15.64
CA VAL A 112 -1.71 11.76 -15.75
C VAL A 112 -1.76 10.66 -16.80
N ASN A 113 -2.10 9.44 -16.38
CA ASN A 113 -2.18 8.26 -17.22
C ASN A 113 -3.64 7.86 -17.38
N GLN A 114 -4.14 7.78 -18.61
CA GLN A 114 -5.51 7.35 -18.89
C GLN A 114 -5.53 6.30 -19.99
N MET A 115 -6.28 5.23 -19.76
CA MET A 115 -6.57 4.24 -20.80
C MET A 115 -7.54 4.85 -21.81
N ILE A 116 -7.10 5.01 -23.05
CA ILE A 116 -7.97 5.48 -24.14
C ILE A 116 -8.82 4.33 -24.68
N PHE A 117 -8.22 3.15 -24.90
CA PHE A 117 -8.95 1.95 -25.34
C PHE A 117 -8.19 0.65 -25.03
N ASN A 118 -8.91 -0.35 -24.51
CA ASN A 118 -8.45 -1.73 -24.38
C ASN A 118 -9.67 -2.68 -24.48
N GLY A 119 -9.74 -3.50 -25.53
CA GLY A 119 -10.89 -4.39 -25.75
C GLY A 119 -11.05 -5.46 -24.66
N SER A 120 -9.94 -6.06 -24.23
CA SER A 120 -9.95 -7.09 -23.18
C SER A 120 -10.43 -6.56 -21.83
N TYR A 121 -10.10 -5.30 -21.52
CA TYR A 121 -10.56 -4.62 -20.32
C TYR A 121 -12.09 -4.54 -20.25
N PHE A 122 -12.75 -4.06 -21.30
CA PHE A 122 -14.21 -3.90 -21.31
C PHE A 122 -14.94 -5.24 -21.29
N VAL A 123 -14.39 -6.27 -21.93
CA VAL A 123 -14.92 -7.64 -21.87
C VAL A 123 -14.78 -8.19 -20.44
N GLY A 124 -13.62 -8.02 -19.82
CA GLY A 124 -13.38 -8.42 -18.43
C GLY A 124 -14.31 -7.70 -17.43
N LEU A 125 -14.48 -6.39 -17.59
CA LEU A 125 -15.40 -5.60 -16.77
C LEU A 125 -16.87 -6.05 -16.94
N SER A 126 -17.25 -6.44 -18.17
CA SER A 126 -18.58 -6.98 -18.44
C SER A 126 -18.79 -8.36 -17.80
N ALA A 127 -17.74 -9.19 -17.71
CA ALA A 127 -17.79 -10.47 -17.01
C ALA A 127 -17.96 -10.26 -15.49
N LEU A 128 -17.22 -9.31 -14.89
CA LEU A 128 -17.30 -9.00 -13.46
C LEU A 128 -18.67 -8.45 -13.03
N LYS A 129 -19.40 -7.75 -13.91
CA LYS A 129 -20.76 -7.27 -13.62
C LYS A 129 -21.77 -8.40 -13.41
N ASN A 130 -21.52 -9.59 -13.98
CA ASN A 130 -22.43 -10.73 -13.94
C ASN A 130 -22.05 -11.77 -12.87
N LEU A 131 -21.08 -11.46 -12.01
CA LEU A 131 -20.70 -12.21 -10.81
C LEU A 131 -21.35 -11.61 -9.56
#